data_AF-A0AA48GLP9-F1
#
_entry.id   AF-A0AA48GLP9-F1
#
_cell.length_a   1.000
_cell.length_b   1.000
_cell.length_c   1.000
_cell.angle_alpha   90.00
_cell.angle_beta   90.00
_cell.angle_gamma   90.00
#
_symmetry.space_group_name_H-M   'P 1'
#
loop_
_entity.id
_entity.type
_entity.pdbx_description
1 polymer ?
#
loop_
_entity_poly.entity_id
_entity_poly.type
_entity_poly.pdbx_seq_one_letter_code
_entity_poly.pdbx_strand_id
1 'polypeptide(L)'
;METLRDLLIQRAARLQERPALTAPDWGTLRYPAFRNRVEGIALGLMAAPPADARTGAAGAGPWAWAAEVAAACCGLAWDPALGSDPALLGGPRFNDEGGRQAYHDRGEALEAATPFLPGLGHGDLLLRLRRLNGRLGWDHETRVQVPLADLASPAVRGVLWSALYAGAHAVLHPGPPAGWDPAPFQDLLQPGP
;
A
#
# COMPACT_ATOMS: atom_id res chain seq x y z
N MET A 1 16.42 5.21 9.54
CA MET A 1 16.04 3.86 9.07
C MET A 1 14.72 4.05 8.32
N GLU A 2 14.59 3.61 7.07
CA GLU A 2 13.38 3.91 6.26
C GLU A 2 12.23 2.94 6.59
N THR A 3 11.01 3.47 6.68
CA THR A 3 9.76 2.73 6.89
C THR A 3 8.90 2.75 5.61
N LEU A 4 7.85 1.91 5.56
CA LEU A 4 6.89 1.92 4.44
C LEU A 4 6.16 3.28 4.32
N ARG A 5 5.97 3.99 5.44
CA ARG A 5 5.46 5.36 5.46
C ARG A 5 6.44 6.33 4.82
N ASP A 6 7.72 6.25 5.18
CA ASP A 6 8.78 7.08 4.59
C ASP A 6 8.86 6.87 3.08
N LEU A 7 8.73 5.62 2.63
CA LEU A 7 8.68 5.30 1.20
C LEU A 7 7.56 6.09 0.50
N LEU A 8 6.33 6.04 1.01
CA LEU A 8 5.21 6.77 0.42
C LEU A 8 5.44 8.28 0.43
N ILE A 9 5.91 8.83 1.55
CA ILE A 9 6.20 10.27 1.69
C ILE A 9 7.28 10.70 0.68
N GLN A 10 8.38 9.96 0.60
CA GLN A 10 9.47 10.26 -0.32
C GLN A 10 9.03 10.15 -1.79
N ARG A 11 8.21 9.15 -2.15
CA ARG A 11 7.68 9.01 -3.52
C ARG A 11 6.74 10.16 -3.86
N ALA A 12 5.84 10.53 -2.95
CA ALA A 12 4.99 11.70 -3.11
C ALA A 12 5.76 13.02 -3.27
N ALA A 13 6.84 13.21 -2.51
CA ALA A 13 7.65 14.42 -2.58
C ALA A 13 8.49 14.51 -3.87
N ARG A 14 9.06 13.39 -4.33
CA ARG A 14 9.99 13.36 -5.48
C ARG A 14 9.29 13.21 -6.82
N LEU A 15 8.10 12.60 -6.87
CA LEU A 15 7.43 12.20 -8.11
C LEU A 15 6.07 12.90 -8.28
N GLN A 16 6.02 14.20 -7.97
CA GLN A 16 4.77 14.98 -7.87
C GLN A 16 3.89 14.92 -9.12
N GLU A 17 4.51 15.00 -10.30
CA GLU A 17 3.82 14.99 -11.59
C GLU A 17 3.63 13.58 -12.17
N ARG A 18 4.25 12.55 -11.57
CA ARG A 18 4.22 11.19 -12.12
C ARG A 18 2.95 10.45 -11.67
N PRO A 19 2.37 9.63 -12.55
CA PRO A 19 1.23 8.78 -12.20
C PRO A 19 1.68 7.65 -11.26
N ALA A 20 0.94 7.43 -10.18
CA ALA A 20 1.17 6.34 -9.25
C ALA A 20 0.21 5.18 -9.51
N LEU A 21 -1.09 5.48 -9.62
CA LEU A 21 -2.14 4.49 -9.74
C LEU A 21 -3.23 4.95 -10.69
N THR A 22 -3.56 4.14 -11.69
CA THR A 22 -4.81 4.26 -12.44
C THR A 22 -5.77 3.16 -11.99
N ALA A 23 -7.00 3.53 -11.63
CA ALA A 23 -8.06 2.60 -11.28
C ALA A 23 -9.39 3.01 -11.95
N PRO A 24 -10.29 2.06 -12.28
CA PRO A 24 -11.53 2.37 -13.01
C PRO A 24 -12.34 3.52 -12.43
N ASP A 25 -12.56 3.54 -11.10
CA ASP A 25 -13.41 4.54 -10.44
C ASP A 25 -12.64 5.78 -9.94
N TRP A 26 -11.31 5.75 -9.98
CA TRP A 26 -10.47 6.85 -9.48
C TRP A 26 -9.81 7.65 -10.59
N GLY A 27 -9.83 7.14 -11.83
CA GLY A 27 -8.96 7.62 -12.89
C GLY A 27 -7.49 7.45 -12.51
N THR A 28 -6.64 8.35 -13.02
CA THR A 28 -5.20 8.33 -12.74
C THR A 28 -4.86 9.28 -11.59
N LEU A 29 -4.41 8.71 -10.47
CA LEU A 29 -3.83 9.45 -9.36
C LEU A 29 -2.33 9.60 -9.54
N ARG A 30 -1.85 10.84 -9.45
CA ARG A 30 -0.42 11.13 -9.25
C ARG A 30 0.01 10.76 -7.83
N TYR A 31 1.31 10.63 -7.59
CA TYR A 31 1.83 10.25 -6.28
C TYR A 31 1.31 11.12 -5.10
N PRO A 32 1.23 12.46 -5.19
CA PRO A 32 0.63 13.27 -4.14
C PRO A 32 -0.85 12.96 -3.91
N ALA A 33 -1.63 12.77 -4.98
CA ALA A 33 -3.05 12.46 -4.89
C ALA A 33 -3.29 11.05 -4.31
N PHE A 34 -2.44 10.08 -4.66
CA PHE A 34 -2.46 8.74 -4.07
C PHE A 34 -2.10 8.77 -2.58
N ARG A 35 -1.04 9.50 -2.20
CA ARG A 35 -0.70 9.71 -0.80
C ARG A 35 -1.88 10.33 -0.02
N ASN A 36 -2.52 11.38 -0.55
CA ASN A 36 -3.67 12.00 0.13
C ASN A 36 -4.83 11.01 0.32
N ARG A 37 -5.04 10.10 -0.64
CA ARG A 37 -6.03 9.01 -0.51
C ARG A 37 -5.69 8.07 0.65
N VAL A 38 -4.43 7.64 0.73
CA VAL A 38 -3.94 6.77 1.79
C VAL A 38 -4.03 7.48 3.15
N GLU A 39 -3.62 8.74 3.21
CA GLU A 39 -3.65 9.57 4.42
C GLU A 39 -5.08 9.74 4.93
N GLY A 40 -6.07 9.95 4.06
CA GLY A 40 -7.47 10.02 4.47
C GLY A 40 -8.01 8.74 5.11
N ILE A 41 -7.59 7.57 4.62
CA ILE A 41 -7.94 6.29 5.25
C ILE A 41 -7.20 6.15 6.59
N ALA A 42 -5.92 6.53 6.64
CA ALA A 42 -5.10 6.47 7.84
C ALA A 42 -5.66 7.35 8.98
N LEU A 43 -6.13 8.56 8.65
CA LEU A 43 -6.83 9.44 9.59
C LEU A 43 -8.10 8.79 10.14
N GLY A 44 -8.95 8.24 9.26
CA GLY A 44 -10.13 7.50 9.66
C GLY A 44 -9.81 6.33 10.59
N LEU A 45 -8.78 5.54 10.24
CA LEU A 45 -8.31 4.42 11.06
C LEU A 45 -7.87 4.89 12.44
N MET A 46 -7.15 6.00 12.54
CA MET A 46 -6.63 6.51 13.80
C MET A 46 -7.68 7.25 14.64
N ALA A 47 -8.78 7.71 14.04
CA ALA A 47 -9.91 8.28 14.77
C ALA A 47 -10.67 7.22 15.61
N ALA A 48 -10.67 5.96 15.17
CA ALA A 48 -11.09 4.83 16.00
C ALA A 48 -10.20 3.61 15.67
N PRO A 49 -9.05 3.48 16.35
CA PRO A 49 -8.05 2.46 16.04
C PRO A 49 -8.54 1.06 16.43
N PRO A 50 -8.12 0.02 15.69
CA PRO A 50 -8.46 -1.35 16.04
C PRO A 50 -7.78 -1.75 17.36
N ALA A 51 -8.52 -2.44 18.23
CA ALA A 51 -8.03 -2.86 19.55
C ALA A 51 -6.79 -3.75 19.47
N ASP A 52 -6.74 -4.66 18.49
CA ASP A 52 -5.68 -5.66 18.34
C ASP A 52 -4.50 -5.20 17.46
N ALA A 53 -4.44 -3.90 17.15
CA ALA A 53 -3.44 -3.31 16.25
C ALA A 53 -3.34 -3.98 14.86
N ARG A 54 -4.40 -4.66 14.43
CA ARG A 54 -4.55 -5.31 13.13
C ARG A 54 -5.72 -4.71 12.38
N THR A 55 -5.60 -4.61 11.07
CA THR A 55 -6.69 -4.16 10.20
C THR A 55 -6.62 -4.87 8.85
N GLY A 56 -7.74 -4.86 8.13
CA GLY A 56 -7.84 -5.46 6.82
C GLY A 56 -8.90 -4.80 5.98
N ALA A 57 -8.99 -5.26 4.74
CA ALA A 57 -10.11 -4.95 3.88
C ALA A 57 -10.44 -6.19 3.07
N ALA A 58 -11.69 -6.65 3.18
CA ALA A 58 -12.24 -7.63 2.27
C ALA A 58 -12.38 -7.02 0.86
N GLY A 59 -11.78 -7.66 -0.14
CA GLY A 59 -12.02 -7.40 -1.56
C GLY A 59 -10.77 -7.11 -2.41
N ALA A 60 -10.99 -7.13 -3.72
CA ALA A 60 -9.98 -6.96 -4.77
C ALA A 60 -10.02 -5.53 -5.40
N GLY A 61 -10.37 -4.51 -4.62
CA GLY A 61 -10.55 -3.14 -5.14
C GLY A 61 -9.38 -2.19 -4.84
N PRO A 62 -9.29 -1.03 -5.54
CA PRO A 62 -8.29 0.00 -5.26
C PRO A 62 -8.36 0.54 -3.83
N TRP A 63 -9.55 0.56 -3.22
CA TRP A 63 -9.73 0.92 -1.81
C TRP A 63 -9.01 -0.04 -0.85
N ALA A 64 -9.06 -1.34 -1.12
CA ALA A 64 -8.36 -2.34 -0.30
C ALA A 64 -6.82 -2.21 -0.45
N TRP A 65 -6.34 -1.78 -1.62
CA TRP A 65 -4.94 -1.39 -1.81
C TRP A 65 -4.56 -0.16 -0.98
N ALA A 66 -5.29 0.94 -1.10
CA ALA A 66 -4.99 2.12 -0.31
C ALA A 66 -5.12 1.88 1.21
N ALA A 67 -6.05 1.02 1.65
CA ALA A 67 -6.19 0.63 3.05
C ALA A 67 -4.99 -0.18 3.58
N GLU A 68 -4.42 -1.06 2.76
CA GLU A 68 -3.20 -1.80 3.12
C GLU A 68 -2.01 -0.86 3.30
N VAL A 69 -1.84 0.10 2.39
CA VAL A 69 -0.80 1.13 2.52
C VAL A 69 -1.07 2.03 3.73
N ALA A 70 -2.33 2.35 4.03
CA ALA A 70 -2.70 3.13 5.20
C ALA A 70 -2.40 2.39 6.51
N ALA A 71 -2.67 1.08 6.57
CA ALA A 71 -2.31 0.23 7.70
C ALA A 71 -0.80 0.29 7.98
N ALA A 72 0.02 0.14 6.93
CA ALA A 72 1.47 0.31 7.03
C ALA A 72 1.87 1.71 7.55
N CYS A 73 1.20 2.77 7.08
CA CYS A 73 1.49 4.15 7.52
C CYS A 73 1.09 4.42 8.98
N CYS A 74 0.15 3.63 9.52
CA CYS A 74 -0.31 3.67 10.90
C CYS A 74 0.46 2.72 11.84
N GLY A 75 1.35 1.87 11.31
CA GLY A 75 2.01 0.81 12.09
C GLY A 75 1.05 -0.27 12.57
N LEU A 76 0.01 -0.54 11.78
CA LEU A 76 -0.93 -1.62 12.00
C LEU A 76 -0.55 -2.80 11.13
N ALA A 77 -0.63 -4.01 11.69
CA ALA A 77 -0.44 -5.22 10.91
C ALA A 77 -1.63 -5.42 9.97
N TRP A 78 -1.33 -5.68 8.70
CA TRP A 78 -2.32 -6.02 7.69
C TRP A 78 -2.75 -7.48 7.83
N ASP A 79 -4.05 -7.71 7.79
CA ASP A 79 -4.63 -9.05 7.73
C ASP A 79 -5.76 -9.07 6.70
N PRO A 80 -5.56 -9.72 5.53
CA PRO A 80 -6.59 -9.79 4.49
C PRO A 80 -7.81 -10.63 4.89
N ALA A 81 -7.73 -11.42 5.98
CA ALA A 81 -8.88 -12.13 6.53
C ALA A 81 -9.82 -11.20 7.31
N LEU A 82 -9.36 -10.04 7.74
CA LEU A 82 -10.22 -9.04 8.38
C LEU A 82 -11.06 -8.31 7.33
N GLY A 83 -12.34 -8.09 7.67
CA GLY A 83 -13.28 -7.38 6.82
C GLY A 83 -12.97 -5.89 6.68
N SER A 84 -13.53 -5.27 5.64
CA SER A 84 -13.46 -3.83 5.44
C SER A 84 -14.46 -3.10 6.33
N ASP A 85 -14.06 -1.97 6.94
CA ASP A 85 -15.02 -0.96 7.43
C ASP A 85 -15.33 0.02 6.27
N PRO A 86 -16.53 -0.02 5.67
CA PRO A 86 -16.89 0.88 4.57
C PRO A 86 -16.85 2.36 4.97
N ALA A 87 -16.97 2.67 6.28
CA ALA A 87 -16.87 4.05 6.74
C ALA A 87 -15.50 4.67 6.46
N LEU A 88 -14.45 3.85 6.36
CA LEU A 88 -13.08 4.27 6.05
C LEU A 88 -12.84 4.43 4.53
N LEU A 89 -13.53 3.64 3.71
CA LEU A 89 -13.24 3.48 2.28
C LEU A 89 -14.05 4.48 1.44
N GLY A 90 -13.84 5.77 1.71
CA GLY A 90 -14.61 6.87 1.11
C GLY A 90 -15.95 7.14 1.79
N GLY A 91 -16.20 6.50 2.94
CA GLY A 91 -17.36 6.73 3.79
C GLY A 91 -17.15 7.89 4.80
N PRO A 92 -18.02 8.02 5.81
CA PRO A 92 -18.03 9.16 6.74
C PRO A 92 -16.79 9.33 7.62
N ARG A 93 -15.96 8.29 7.80
CA ARG A 93 -14.71 8.37 8.57
C ARG A 93 -13.49 8.63 7.69
N PHE A 94 -13.63 8.63 6.37
CA PHE A 94 -12.55 9.03 5.48
C PHE A 94 -12.19 10.49 5.73
N ASN A 95 -10.89 10.79 5.91
CA ASN A 95 -10.39 12.11 6.35
C ASN A 95 -10.96 12.57 7.71
N ASP A 96 -11.24 11.65 8.64
CA ASP A 96 -11.64 12.05 9.99
C ASP A 96 -10.46 12.72 10.73
N GLU A 97 -10.55 14.05 10.86
CA GLU A 97 -9.54 14.89 11.51
C GLU A 97 -9.29 14.50 12.97
N GLY A 98 -10.23 13.80 13.63
CA GLY A 98 -10.03 13.26 14.98
C GLY A 98 -8.85 12.30 15.07
N GLY A 99 -8.45 11.66 13.96
CA GLY A 99 -7.30 10.76 13.90
C GLY A 99 -5.95 11.44 13.63
N ARG A 100 -5.91 12.76 13.36
CA ARG A 100 -4.70 13.45 12.89
C ARG A 100 -3.53 13.32 13.87
N GLN A 101 -3.74 13.68 15.14
CA GLN A 101 -2.66 13.63 16.12
C GLN A 101 -2.13 12.21 16.29
N ALA A 102 -3.05 11.25 16.50
CA ALA A 102 -2.69 9.84 16.64
C ALA A 102 -1.95 9.30 15.40
N TYR A 103 -2.33 9.70 14.18
CA TYR A 103 -1.60 9.34 12.97
C TYR A 103 -0.17 9.90 12.94
N HIS A 104 0.06 11.12 13.42
CA HIS A 104 1.41 11.69 13.52
C HIS A 104 2.23 10.99 14.60
N ASP A 105 1.68 10.79 15.80
CA ASP A 105 2.32 10.09 16.91
C ASP A 105 2.77 8.68 16.50
N ARG A 106 1.92 7.96 15.76
CA ARG A 106 2.26 6.64 15.22
C ARG A 106 3.43 6.70 14.25
N GLY A 107 3.49 7.74 13.41
CA GLY A 107 4.58 7.94 12.45
C GLY A 107 5.94 8.07 13.10
N GLU A 108 6.00 8.79 14.23
CA GLU A 108 7.24 8.96 15.01
C GLU A 108 7.69 7.66 15.68
N ALA A 109 6.76 6.76 15.99
CA ALA A 109 7.02 5.47 16.60
C ALA A 109 7.30 4.33 15.59
N LEU A 110 7.24 4.59 14.27
CA LEU A 110 7.51 3.55 13.28
C LEU A 110 9.01 3.25 13.17
N GLU A 111 9.33 1.96 13.15
CA GLU A 111 10.67 1.45 12.99
C GLU A 111 10.70 0.36 11.92
N ALA A 112 11.90 -0.06 11.51
CA ALA A 112 12.06 -1.16 10.56
C ALA A 112 11.51 -2.48 11.11
N ALA A 113 11.58 -2.67 12.43
CA ALA A 113 11.04 -3.84 13.10
C ALA A 113 9.52 -3.78 13.31
N THR A 114 8.85 -2.65 13.01
CA THR A 114 7.38 -2.55 13.12
C THR A 114 6.74 -3.65 12.27
N PRO A 115 5.90 -4.52 12.87
CA PRO A 115 5.24 -5.59 12.14
C PRO A 115 4.27 -5.03 11.10
N PHE A 116 4.32 -5.59 9.89
CA PHE A 116 3.34 -5.27 8.84
C PHE A 116 2.54 -6.50 8.43
N LEU A 117 3.18 -7.64 8.24
CA LEU A 117 2.54 -8.94 8.05
C LEU A 117 3.07 -9.92 9.10
N PRO A 118 2.38 -11.05 9.36
CA PRO A 118 2.91 -12.09 10.24
C PRO A 118 4.33 -12.50 9.82
N GLY A 119 5.31 -12.29 10.73
CA GLY A 119 6.71 -12.61 10.47
C GLY A 119 7.41 -11.71 9.44
N LEU A 120 6.88 -10.53 9.13
CA LEU A 120 7.48 -9.58 8.18
C LEU A 120 7.32 -8.13 8.66
N GLY A 121 8.46 -7.51 9.01
CA GLY A 121 8.52 -6.10 9.38
C GLY A 121 8.68 -5.15 8.19
N HIS A 122 8.58 -3.85 8.45
CA HIS A 122 8.76 -2.79 7.44
C HIS A 122 10.12 -2.88 6.73
N GLY A 123 11.20 -3.06 7.50
CA GLY A 123 12.57 -3.11 6.99
C GLY A 123 12.83 -4.33 6.11
N ASP A 124 12.28 -5.48 6.51
CA ASP A 124 12.41 -6.72 5.74
C ASP A 124 11.71 -6.60 4.39
N LEU A 125 10.49 -6.05 4.37
CA LEU A 125 9.76 -5.81 3.13
C LEU A 125 10.52 -4.83 2.22
N LEU A 126 11.02 -3.71 2.76
CA LEU A 126 11.81 -2.75 1.99
C LEU A 126 13.10 -3.37 1.42
N LEU A 127 13.76 -4.25 2.17
CA LEU A 127 14.95 -4.96 1.69
C LEU A 127 14.61 -5.92 0.55
N ARG A 128 13.52 -6.67 0.66
CA ARG A 128 13.03 -7.57 -0.40
C ARG A 128 12.65 -6.77 -1.65
N LEU A 129 11.93 -5.67 -1.47
CA LEU A 129 11.56 -4.74 -2.55
C LEU A 129 12.78 -4.19 -3.27
N ARG A 130 13.79 -3.73 -2.52
CA ARG A 130 15.05 -3.24 -3.09
C ARG A 130 15.74 -4.30 -3.96
N ARG A 131 15.89 -5.52 -3.44
CA ARG A 131 16.53 -6.63 -4.15
C ARG A 131 15.75 -7.01 -5.41
N LEU A 132 14.43 -7.09 -5.31
CA LEU A 132 13.57 -7.44 -6.44
C LEU A 132 13.61 -6.35 -7.52
N ASN A 133 13.39 -5.09 -7.17
CA ASN A 133 13.41 -3.99 -8.15
C ASN A 133 14.80 -3.79 -8.77
N GLY A 134 15.88 -4.08 -8.04
CA GLY A 134 17.24 -4.11 -8.61
C GLY A 134 17.44 -5.19 -9.69
N ARG A 135 16.73 -6.32 -9.61
CA ARG A 135 16.73 -7.35 -10.67
C ARG A 135 15.79 -7.01 -11.82
N LEU A 136 14.62 -6.46 -11.51
CA LEU A 136 13.62 -6.09 -12.51
C LEU A 136 14.02 -4.86 -13.32
N GLY A 137 14.90 -4.02 -12.79
CA GLY A 137 15.24 -2.72 -13.39
C GLY A 137 14.07 -1.72 -13.34
N TRP A 138 13.09 -1.94 -12.46
CA TRP A 138 11.92 -1.07 -12.34
C TRP A 138 12.28 0.26 -11.70
N ASP A 139 11.71 1.31 -12.27
CA ASP A 139 11.91 2.69 -11.86
C ASP A 139 10.63 3.52 -12.07
N HIS A 140 10.77 4.84 -12.04
CA HIS A 140 9.66 5.78 -12.16
C HIS A 140 9.13 5.98 -13.59
N GLU A 141 9.77 5.41 -14.60
CA GLU A 141 9.28 5.38 -15.98
C GLU A 141 8.55 4.07 -16.28
N THR A 142 8.70 3.08 -15.41
CA THR A 142 8.04 1.79 -15.52
C THR A 142 6.52 1.95 -15.37
N ARG A 143 5.79 1.30 -16.27
CA ARG A 143 4.33 1.18 -16.20
C ARG A 143 3.94 -0.29 -16.16
N VAL A 144 3.22 -0.71 -15.13
CA VAL A 144 2.76 -2.08 -14.94
C VAL A 144 1.23 -2.16 -14.97
N GLN A 145 0.70 -3.08 -15.77
CA GLN A 145 -0.72 -3.40 -15.77
C GLN A 145 -0.97 -4.54 -14.80
N VAL A 146 -1.97 -4.39 -13.94
CA VAL A 146 -2.26 -5.32 -12.84
C VAL A 146 -3.72 -5.75 -12.95
N PRO A 147 -4.05 -7.05 -12.96
CA PRO A 147 -5.44 -7.50 -12.99
C PRO A 147 -6.17 -7.11 -11.72
N LEU A 148 -7.28 -6.38 -11.89
CA LEU A 148 -8.13 -5.93 -10.80
C LEU A 148 -8.76 -7.13 -10.06
N ALA A 149 -9.20 -8.15 -10.81
CA ALA A 149 -9.85 -9.34 -10.25
C ALA A 149 -8.97 -10.10 -9.26
N ASP A 150 -7.64 -10.02 -9.42
CA ASP A 150 -6.68 -10.77 -8.60
C ASP A 150 -6.03 -9.92 -7.50
N LEU A 151 -6.49 -8.69 -7.25
CA LEU A 151 -5.85 -7.81 -6.26
C LEU A 151 -5.82 -8.40 -4.85
N ALA A 152 -6.65 -9.39 -4.50
CA ALA A 152 -6.56 -10.07 -3.21
C ALA A 152 -5.35 -11.01 -3.10
N SER A 153 -4.72 -11.39 -4.23
CA SER A 153 -3.57 -12.30 -4.26
C SER A 153 -2.32 -11.65 -3.66
N PRO A 154 -1.57 -12.34 -2.77
CA PRO A 154 -0.31 -11.84 -2.24
C PRO A 154 0.72 -11.47 -3.33
N ALA A 155 0.80 -12.26 -4.40
CA ALA A 155 1.74 -11.98 -5.49
C ALA A 155 1.37 -10.68 -6.23
N VAL A 156 0.07 -10.45 -6.44
CA VAL A 156 -0.45 -9.21 -7.07
C VAL A 156 -0.25 -8.01 -6.16
N ARG A 157 -0.46 -8.15 -4.85
CA ARG A 157 -0.07 -7.13 -3.86
C ARG A 157 1.43 -6.86 -3.88
N GLY A 158 2.24 -7.90 -4.06
CA GLY A 158 3.68 -7.76 -4.20
C GLY A 158 4.10 -6.93 -5.44
N VAL A 159 3.35 -7.04 -6.54
CA VAL A 159 3.52 -6.17 -7.72
C VAL A 159 3.23 -4.71 -7.37
N LEU A 160 2.13 -4.43 -6.65
CA LEU A 160 1.76 -3.07 -6.24
C LEU A 160 2.78 -2.45 -5.27
N TRP A 161 3.27 -3.22 -4.29
CA TRP A 161 4.35 -2.78 -3.42
C TRP A 161 5.65 -2.52 -4.19
N SER A 162 5.98 -3.37 -5.18
CA SER A 162 7.13 -3.15 -6.06
C SER A 162 6.97 -1.89 -6.92
N ALA A 163 5.79 -1.65 -7.46
CA ALA A 163 5.50 -0.44 -8.23
C ALA A 163 5.63 0.83 -7.36
N LEU A 164 5.04 0.81 -6.15
CA LEU A 164 5.18 1.90 -5.17
C LEU A 164 6.66 2.12 -4.81
N TYR A 165 7.41 1.05 -4.56
CA TYR A 165 8.85 1.12 -4.28
C TYR A 165 9.63 1.74 -5.44
N ALA A 166 9.39 1.31 -6.68
CA ALA A 166 10.10 1.81 -7.85
C ALA A 166 9.76 3.27 -8.21
N GLY A 167 8.60 3.77 -7.79
CA GLY A 167 8.05 5.00 -8.35
C GLY A 167 7.26 4.79 -9.65
N ALA A 168 6.95 3.53 -9.96
CA ALA A 168 6.30 3.11 -11.19
C ALA A 168 4.80 3.43 -11.22
N HIS A 169 4.23 3.47 -12.42
CA HIS A 169 2.80 3.62 -12.65
C HIS A 169 2.10 2.26 -12.64
N ALA A 170 1.30 1.99 -11.61
CA ALA A 170 0.40 0.82 -11.59
C ALA A 170 -0.93 1.15 -12.26
N VAL A 171 -1.39 0.30 -13.19
CA VAL A 171 -2.68 0.41 -13.86
C VAL A 171 -3.53 -0.79 -13.55
N LEU A 172 -4.59 -0.60 -12.77
CA LEU A 172 -5.55 -1.65 -12.46
C LEU A 172 -6.44 -1.89 -13.69
N HIS A 173 -6.30 -3.07 -14.27
CA HIS A 173 -6.94 -3.47 -15.51
C HIS A 173 -8.09 -4.45 -15.22
N PRO A 174 -9.27 -4.32 -15.85
CA PRO A 174 -10.43 -5.18 -15.55
C PRO A 174 -10.21 -6.68 -15.79
N GLY A 175 -9.28 -7.04 -16.68
CA GLY A 175 -8.90 -8.42 -16.98
C GLY A 175 -7.39 -8.63 -16.98
N PRO A 176 -6.92 -9.89 -17.07
CA PRO A 176 -5.50 -10.22 -17.09
C PRO A 176 -4.83 -9.55 -18.30
N PRO A 177 -3.81 -8.70 -18.08
CA PRO A 177 -3.10 -8.07 -19.17
C PRO A 177 -2.26 -9.10 -19.95
N ALA A 178 -1.99 -8.80 -21.22
CA ALA A 178 -1.15 -9.67 -22.05
C ALA A 178 0.26 -9.78 -21.44
N GLY A 179 0.77 -11.01 -21.30
CA GLY A 179 2.08 -11.28 -20.71
C GLY A 179 2.15 -11.07 -19.19
N TRP A 180 1.00 -11.03 -18.50
CA TRP A 180 0.94 -10.96 -17.05
C TRP A 180 1.59 -12.19 -16.39
N ASP A 181 2.59 -11.96 -15.55
CA ASP A 181 3.22 -12.97 -14.71
C ASP A 181 3.54 -12.40 -13.31
N PRO A 182 2.79 -12.80 -12.26
CA PRO A 182 3.06 -12.38 -10.90
C PRO A 182 4.09 -13.27 -10.18
N ALA A 183 4.62 -14.33 -10.82
CA ALA A 183 5.53 -15.27 -10.18
C ALA A 183 6.77 -14.63 -9.53
N PRO A 184 7.41 -13.58 -10.10
CA PRO A 184 8.55 -12.94 -9.44
C PRO A 184 8.25 -12.30 -8.08
N PHE A 185 6.96 -12.12 -7.76
CA PHE A 185 6.46 -11.41 -6.58
C PHE A 185 5.86 -12.35 -5.53
N GLN A 186 5.76 -13.65 -5.82
CA GLN A 186 5.12 -14.66 -4.97
C GLN A 186 5.63 -14.64 -3.53
N ASP A 187 6.95 -14.52 -3.36
CA ASP A 187 7.61 -14.63 -2.06
C ASP A 187 7.75 -13.27 -1.34
N LEU A 188 7.32 -12.17 -1.98
CA LEU A 188 7.57 -10.83 -1.44
C LEU A 188 6.88 -10.63 -0.09
N LEU A 189 5.63 -11.07 0.00
CA LEU A 189 4.75 -10.89 1.17
C LEU A 189 4.62 -12.15 2.03
N GLN A 190 5.35 -13.23 1.71
CA GLN A 190 5.37 -14.43 2.54
C GLN A 190 6.16 -14.17 3.83
N PRO A 191 5.81 -14.80 4.97
CA PRO A 191 6.65 -14.79 6.15
C PRO A 191 8.09 -15.20 5.81
N GLY A 192 9.08 -14.66 6.53
CA GLY A 192 10.44 -15.20 6.43
C GLY A 192 10.48 -16.69 6.84
N PRO A 193 11.46 -17.46 6.34
CA PRO A 193 11.72 -18.81 6.85
C PRO A 193 12.08 -18.81 8.35
#